data_AF-A0AAU5QLY7-F1
#
_entry.id   AF-A0AAU5QLY7-F1
#
_cell.length_a   1.000
_cell.length_b   1.000
_cell.length_c   1.000
_cell.angle_alpha   90.00
_cell.angle_beta   90.00
_cell.angle_gamma   90.00
#
_symmetry.space_group_name_H-M   'P 1'
#
loop_
_entity.id
_entity.type
_entity.pdbx_description
1 polymer ?
#
loop_
_entity_poly.entity_id
_entity_poly.type
_entity_poly.pdbx_seq_one_letter_code
_entity_poly.pdbx_strand_id
1 'polypeptide(L)'
;MAEYDFPHDLRDAQLRLHQTRAAYATLCRELPWSVEPAPGWEGDKQLHSDRRPGLPDSPGYTEQQKEEEKRLRGLLLELSAAVSTHPYWQTLHGPELVSARMVLKQNAMRPAADKD
;
A
#
# COMPACT_ATOMS: atom_id res chain seq x y z
N MET A 1 25.41 -5.17 4.93
CA MET A 1 24.49 -4.72 3.85
C MET A 1 25.23 -3.65 3.07
N ALA A 2 25.18 -3.67 1.74
CA ALA A 2 25.73 -2.57 0.96
C ALA A 2 25.02 -1.28 1.35
N GLU A 3 25.79 -0.26 1.73
CA GLU A 3 25.26 1.05 2.09
C GLU A 3 25.21 1.89 0.81
N TYR A 4 23.99 2.25 0.40
CA TYR A 4 23.76 3.07 -0.78
C TYR A 4 23.45 4.49 -0.33
N ASP A 5 24.11 5.48 -0.91
CA ASP A 5 23.82 6.89 -0.66
C ASP A 5 22.64 7.35 -1.52
N PHE A 6 21.43 7.01 -1.08
CA PHE A 6 20.22 7.36 -1.82
C PHE A 6 19.96 8.87 -1.78
N PRO A 7 19.64 9.49 -2.94
CA PRO A 7 19.14 10.86 -2.99
C PRO A 7 18.00 11.12 -2.00
N HIS A 8 17.97 12.31 -1.42
CA HIS A 8 17.00 12.67 -0.39
C HIS A 8 15.56 12.57 -0.89
N ASP A 9 15.30 13.07 -2.10
CA ASP A 9 14.01 13.01 -2.79
C ASP A 9 13.55 11.56 -3.04
N LEU A 10 14.46 10.65 -3.41
CA LEU A 10 14.14 9.23 -3.55
C LEU A 10 13.78 8.58 -2.21
N ARG A 11 14.50 8.92 -1.12
CA ARG A 11 14.20 8.44 0.23
C ARG A 11 12.84 8.97 0.72
N ASP A 12 12.58 10.24 0.53
CA ASP A 12 11.31 10.87 0.90
C ASP A 12 10.13 10.29 0.13
N ALA A 13 10.29 10.11 -1.19
CA ALA A 13 9.26 9.50 -2.02
C ALA A 13 8.95 8.07 -1.57
N GLN A 14 9.98 7.28 -1.24
CA GLN A 14 9.80 5.93 -0.71
C GLN A 14 9.12 5.94 0.67
N LEU A 15 9.50 6.84 1.57
CA LEU A 15 8.89 6.97 2.89
C LEU A 15 7.41 7.35 2.78
N ARG A 16 7.10 8.37 1.97
CA ARG A 16 5.72 8.79 1.69
C ARG A 16 4.90 7.68 1.03
N LEU A 17 5.51 6.90 0.13
CA LEU A 17 4.85 5.74 -0.48
C LEU A 17 4.50 4.68 0.57
N HIS A 18 5.41 4.41 1.52
CA HIS A 18 5.16 3.48 2.62
C HIS A 18 4.02 3.96 3.53
N GLN A 19 4.06 5.22 3.95
CA GLN A 19 3.02 5.83 4.78
C GLN A 19 1.66 5.83 4.08
N THR A 20 1.62 6.19 2.79
CA THR A 20 0.38 6.18 1.99
C THR A 20 -0.18 4.77 1.85
N ARG A 21 0.68 3.73 1.69
CA ARG A 21 0.23 2.33 1.70
C ARG A 21 -0.37 1.93 3.05
N ALA A 22 0.24 2.37 4.15
CA ALA A 22 -0.29 2.09 5.49
C ALA A 22 -1.66 2.76 5.70
N ALA A 23 -1.80 4.04 5.31
CA ALA A 23 -3.07 4.76 5.37
C ALA A 23 -4.15 4.11 4.50
N TYR A 24 -3.82 3.75 3.25
CA TYR A 24 -4.73 3.05 2.34
C TYR A 24 -5.16 1.69 2.90
N ALA A 25 -4.23 0.92 3.47
CA ALA A 25 -4.56 -0.36 4.09
C ALA A 25 -5.47 -0.19 5.32
N THR A 26 -5.30 0.87 6.11
CA THR A 26 -6.22 1.21 7.21
C THR A 26 -7.61 1.53 6.68
N LEU A 27 -7.71 2.41 5.68
CA LEU A 27 -8.99 2.72 5.04
C LEU A 27 -9.68 1.45 4.53
N CYS A 28 -8.99 0.58 3.79
CA CYS A 28 -9.59 -0.65 3.27
C CYS A 28 -10.09 -1.62 4.35
N ARG A 29 -9.54 -1.58 5.58
CA ARG A 29 -10.05 -2.39 6.69
C ARG A 29 -11.34 -1.82 7.29
N GLU A 30 -11.56 -0.53 7.17
CA GLU A 30 -12.73 0.18 7.71
C GLU A 30 -13.86 0.29 6.68
N LEU A 31 -13.54 0.20 5.39
CA LEU A 31 -14.52 0.28 4.31
C LEU A 31 -15.45 -0.94 4.31
N PRO A 32 -16.73 -0.75 3.92
CA PRO A 32 -17.62 -1.85 3.60
C PRO A 32 -17.03 -2.78 2.53
N TRP A 33 -17.51 -4.01 2.46
CA TRP A 33 -16.98 -4.98 1.49
C TRP A 33 -17.37 -4.66 0.03
N SER A 34 -18.40 -3.83 -0.18
CA SER A 34 -18.81 -3.36 -1.51
C SER A 34 -18.74 -1.83 -1.59
N VAL A 35 -18.31 -1.33 -2.74
CA VAL A 35 -18.26 0.11 -3.07
C VAL A 35 -19.65 0.71 -3.23
N GLU A 36 -20.55 -0.01 -3.88
CA GLU A 36 -21.96 0.40 -4.02
C GLU A 36 -22.82 -0.40 -3.03
N PRO A 37 -24.01 0.11 -2.65
CA PRO A 37 -24.95 -0.64 -1.83
C PRO A 37 -25.21 -2.02 -2.46
N ALA A 38 -25.02 -3.08 -1.67
CA ALA A 38 -25.15 -4.45 -2.15
C ALA A 38 -25.81 -5.32 -1.08
N PRO A 39 -26.78 -6.17 -1.45
CA PRO A 39 -27.36 -7.11 -0.52
C PRO A 39 -26.29 -8.12 -0.09
N GLY A 40 -26.36 -8.49 1.18
CA GLY A 40 -25.62 -9.59 1.75
C GLY A 40 -26.07 -10.90 1.15
N TRP A 41 -25.28 -11.93 1.41
CA TRP A 41 -25.57 -13.28 0.97
C TRP A 41 -25.10 -14.27 2.02
N GLU A 42 -25.82 -15.38 2.10
CA GLU A 42 -25.42 -16.56 2.86
C GLU A 42 -25.25 -17.71 1.88
N GLY A 43 -24.11 -18.39 1.98
CA GLY A 43 -23.79 -19.57 1.22
C GLY A 43 -24.12 -20.84 1.99
N ASP A 44 -24.25 -21.94 1.24
CA ASP A 44 -24.53 -23.24 1.81
C ASP A 44 -23.42 -23.73 2.75
N LYS A 45 -23.80 -24.58 3.69
CA LYS A 45 -22.88 -25.25 4.61
C LYS A 45 -21.83 -26.00 3.79
N GLN A 46 -20.56 -25.70 4.03
CA GLN A 46 -19.46 -26.40 3.38
C GLN A 46 -19.36 -27.84 3.95
N LEU A 47 -19.10 -28.84 3.10
CA LEU A 47 -18.88 -30.20 3.56
C LEU A 47 -17.72 -30.23 4.58
N HIS A 48 -17.92 -30.90 5.71
CA HIS A 48 -16.97 -31.00 6.82
C HIS A 48 -16.66 -29.69 7.58
N SER A 49 -17.48 -28.65 7.44
CA SER A 49 -17.39 -27.43 8.26
C SER A 49 -18.76 -26.99 8.75
N ASP A 50 -18.83 -26.51 10.00
CA ASP A 50 -20.02 -25.82 10.52
C ASP A 50 -20.09 -24.35 10.09
N ARG A 51 -19.08 -23.86 9.37
CA ARG A 51 -19.04 -22.50 8.83
C ARG A 51 -19.98 -22.39 7.62
N ARG A 52 -20.93 -21.46 7.70
CA ARG A 52 -21.62 -20.92 6.52
C ARG A 52 -20.87 -19.66 6.05
N PRO A 53 -20.32 -19.64 4.83
CA PRO A 53 -19.74 -18.43 4.28
C PRO A 53 -20.85 -17.42 3.98
N GLY A 54 -20.60 -16.15 4.21
CA GLY A 54 -21.56 -15.10 3.91
C GLY A 54 -21.00 -13.73 4.25
N LEU A 55 -21.61 -12.72 3.64
CA LEU A 55 -21.33 -11.31 3.93
C LEU A 55 -22.66 -10.62 4.26
N PRO A 56 -22.69 -9.71 5.25
CA PRO A 56 -23.90 -8.93 5.55
C PRO A 56 -24.19 -7.93 4.43
N ASP A 57 -25.35 -7.27 4.47
CA ASP A 57 -25.64 -6.13 3.59
C ASP A 57 -24.51 -5.09 3.67
N SER A 58 -24.04 -4.63 2.50
CA SER A 58 -23.12 -3.51 2.41
C SER A 58 -23.90 -2.24 2.10
N PRO A 59 -23.73 -1.17 2.90
CA PRO A 59 -24.30 0.14 2.56
C PRO A 59 -23.58 0.82 1.39
N GLY A 60 -22.46 0.29 0.91
CA GLY A 60 -21.60 1.00 -0.04
C GLY A 60 -20.73 2.05 0.65
N TYR A 61 -19.85 2.68 -0.13
CA TYR A 61 -18.96 3.73 0.37
C TYR A 61 -19.73 5.05 0.42
N THR A 62 -19.50 5.84 1.46
CA THR A 62 -19.91 7.24 1.48
C THR A 62 -19.09 8.03 0.44
N GLU A 63 -19.59 9.19 0.02
CA GLU A 63 -18.84 10.05 -0.90
C GLU A 63 -17.46 10.44 -0.34
N GLN A 64 -17.38 10.76 0.96
CA GLN A 64 -16.11 11.04 1.63
C GLN A 64 -15.14 9.84 1.58
N GLN A 65 -15.65 8.62 1.74
CA GLN A 65 -14.84 7.40 1.62
C GLN A 65 -14.35 7.19 0.18
N LYS A 66 -15.20 7.42 -0.83
CA LYS A 66 -14.83 7.35 -2.26
C LYS A 66 -13.76 8.39 -2.61
N GLU A 67 -13.91 9.61 -2.12
CA GLU A 67 -12.94 10.69 -2.31
C GLU A 67 -11.60 10.37 -1.66
N GLU A 68 -11.61 9.89 -0.43
CA GLU A 68 -10.38 9.53 0.29
C GLU A 68 -9.68 8.31 -0.34
N GLU A 69 -10.45 7.29 -0.76
CA GLU A 69 -9.91 6.15 -1.50
C GLU A 69 -9.24 6.62 -2.81
N LYS A 70 -9.94 7.47 -3.57
CA LYS A 70 -9.42 8.03 -4.83
C LYS A 70 -8.15 8.84 -4.60
N ARG A 71 -8.13 9.68 -3.57
CA ARG A 71 -6.96 10.50 -3.20
C ARG A 71 -5.77 9.61 -2.86
N LEU A 72 -5.95 8.61 -2.00
CA LEU A 72 -4.89 7.69 -1.60
C LEU A 72 -4.40 6.85 -2.79
N ARG A 73 -5.29 6.32 -3.63
CA ARG A 73 -4.92 5.58 -4.84
C ARG A 73 -4.13 6.45 -5.82
N GLY A 74 -4.53 7.71 -6.00
CA GLY A 74 -3.81 8.68 -6.82
C GLY A 74 -2.39 8.91 -6.32
N LEU A 75 -2.24 9.18 -5.02
CA LEU A 75 -0.92 9.34 -4.39
C LEU A 75 -0.07 8.07 -4.48
N LEU A 76 -0.67 6.89 -4.29
CA LEU A 76 0.05 5.62 -4.43
C LEU A 76 0.62 5.45 -5.84
N LEU A 77 -0.15 5.79 -6.86
CA LEU A 77 0.29 5.72 -8.25
C LEU A 77 1.42 6.71 -8.52
N GLU A 78 1.24 7.98 -8.13
CA GLU A 78 2.22 9.05 -8.31
C GLU A 78 3.55 8.71 -7.63
N LEU A 79 3.51 8.34 -6.35
CA LEU A 79 4.71 8.01 -5.58
C LEU A 79 5.37 6.72 -6.08
N SER A 80 4.60 5.72 -6.50
CA SER A 80 5.16 4.50 -7.10
C SER A 80 5.86 4.80 -8.42
N ALA A 81 5.31 5.69 -9.25
CA ALA A 81 5.95 6.14 -10.47
C ALA A 81 7.24 6.91 -10.16
N ALA A 82 7.18 7.92 -9.28
CA ALA A 82 8.32 8.74 -8.89
C ALA A 82 9.50 7.89 -8.37
N VAL A 83 9.23 6.91 -7.51
CA VAL A 83 10.26 5.97 -7.06
C VAL A 83 10.73 5.10 -8.21
N SER A 84 9.84 4.48 -9.00
CA SER A 84 10.25 3.46 -9.98
C SER A 84 11.04 4.04 -11.16
N THR A 85 10.76 5.27 -11.55
CA THR A 85 11.39 5.96 -12.69
C THR A 85 12.50 6.93 -12.27
N HIS A 86 12.92 6.91 -11.01
CA HIS A 86 13.91 7.85 -10.49
C HIS A 86 15.24 7.77 -11.26
N PRO A 87 15.85 8.90 -11.67
CA PRO A 87 17.10 8.91 -12.45
C PRO A 87 18.26 8.18 -11.78
N TYR A 88 18.30 8.15 -10.44
CA TYR A 88 19.29 7.38 -9.67
C TYR A 88 19.42 5.92 -10.13
N TRP A 89 18.32 5.29 -10.55
CA TRP A 89 18.36 3.89 -11.00
C TRP A 89 19.16 3.68 -12.28
N GLN A 90 19.38 4.73 -13.08
CA GLN A 90 20.21 4.65 -14.28
C GLN A 90 21.70 4.54 -13.95
N THR A 91 22.09 4.86 -12.70
CA THR A 91 23.48 4.76 -12.21
C THR A 91 23.86 3.35 -11.77
N LEU A 92 22.89 2.43 -11.65
CA LEU A 92 23.07 1.07 -11.17
C LEU A 92 22.68 0.06 -12.24
N HIS A 93 23.38 -1.08 -12.28
CA HIS A 93 23.14 -2.11 -13.30
C HIS A 93 23.04 -3.51 -12.70
N GLY A 94 22.31 -4.39 -13.39
CA GLY A 94 22.24 -5.81 -13.05
C GLY A 94 21.79 -6.06 -11.60
N PRO A 95 22.46 -6.97 -10.85
CA PRO A 95 22.08 -7.33 -9.49
C PRO A 95 22.09 -6.15 -8.49
N GLU A 96 22.95 -5.16 -8.69
CA GLU A 96 23.08 -4.01 -7.78
C GLU A 96 21.82 -3.17 -7.74
N LEU A 97 21.16 -2.98 -8.89
CA LEU A 97 19.88 -2.27 -8.97
C LEU A 97 18.81 -2.94 -8.11
N VAL A 98 18.74 -4.28 -8.17
CA VAL A 98 17.77 -5.07 -7.39
C VAL A 98 18.09 -4.96 -5.90
N SER A 99 19.35 -5.12 -5.52
CA SER A 99 19.80 -4.97 -4.14
C SER A 99 19.53 -3.57 -3.58
N ALA A 100 19.82 -2.52 -4.35
CA ALA A 100 19.56 -1.14 -3.95
C ALA A 100 18.06 -0.87 -3.73
N ARG A 101 17.19 -1.34 -4.63
CA ARG A 101 15.73 -1.23 -4.45
C ARG A 101 15.25 -1.96 -3.19
N MET A 102 15.81 -3.14 -2.89
CA MET A 102 15.48 -3.87 -1.65
C MET A 102 15.92 -3.09 -0.41
N VAL A 103 17.14 -2.55 -0.39
CA VAL A 103 17.65 -1.75 0.73
C VAL A 103 16.82 -0.47 0.92
N LEU A 104 16.49 0.25 -0.16
CA LEU A 104 15.64 1.44 -0.10
C LEU A 104 14.28 1.13 0.56
N LYS A 105 13.64 0.03 0.14
CA LYS A 105 12.36 -0.40 0.72
C LYS A 105 12.49 -0.75 2.20
N GLN A 106 13.54 -1.46 2.59
CA GLN A 106 13.78 -1.82 3.99
C GLN A 106 14.04 -0.59 4.86
N ASN A 107 14.80 0.39 4.36
CA ASN A 107 15.11 1.62 5.08
C ASN A 107 13.85 2.45 5.35
N ALA A 108 12.91 2.52 4.41
CA ALA A 108 11.64 3.23 4.60
C ALA A 108 10.66 2.50 5.54
N MET A 109 10.82 1.19 5.73
CA MET A 109 9.99 0.40 6.65
C MET A 109 10.54 0.39 8.08
N ARG A 110 11.83 0.73 8.26
CA ARG A 110 12.39 0.91 9.60
C ARG A 110 11.83 2.21 10.19
N PRO A 111 11.30 2.18 11.42
CA PRO A 111 11.03 3.42 12.13
C PRO A 111 12.34 4.21 12.22
N ALA A 112 12.27 5.53 12.10
CA ALA A 112 13.43 6.37 12.38
C ALA A 112 13.93 5.98 13.78
N ALA A 113 15.11 5.38 13.85
CA ALA A 113 15.75 5.16 15.13
C ALA A 113 15.95 6.56 15.71
N ASP A 114 15.32 6.84 16.86
CA ASP A 114 15.60 8.04 17.63
C ASP A 114 17.11 8.19 17.71
N LYS A 115 17.60 9.31 17.19
CA LYS A 115 18.94 9.78 17.48
C LYS A 115 18.78 10.69 18.70
N ASP A 116 18.95 10.10 19.87
CA ASP A 116 19.33 10.83 21.10
C ASP A 116 20.74 11.43 20.94
#